data_AF-A0A9E1MM17-F1
#
_entry.id   AF-A0A9E1MM17-F1
#
_cell.length_a   1.000
_cell.length_b   1.000
_cell.length_c   1.000
_cell.angle_alpha   90.00
_cell.angle_beta   90.00
_cell.angle_gamma   90.00
#
_symmetry.space_group_name_H-M   'P 1'
#
loop_
_entity.id
_entity.type
_entity.pdbx_description
1 polymer ?
#
loop_
_entity_poly.entity_id
_entity_poly.type
_entity_poly.pdbx_seq_one_letter_code
_entity_poly.pdbx_strand_id
1 'polypeptide(L)'
;MYYINSIPSRSGDYGNPMGQPFPGCIILPDDLLSAYIDAKAFVIPTIENGVVKSLKVNQEALDAYNREHPKIPVEPEPTETEKLQAEVTRLKAQNEMQAQQQTFLEDCLLEMGSIVYA
;
A
#
# COMPACT_ATOMS: atom_id res chain seq x y z
N MET A 1 -3.51 0.45 -23.92
CA MET A 1 -2.26 0.97 -24.53
C MET A 1 -1.69 2.04 -23.61
N TYR A 2 -0.38 1.99 -23.36
CA TYR A 2 0.32 2.91 -22.47
C TYR A 2 1.44 3.63 -23.21
N TYR A 3 1.93 4.72 -22.61
CA TYR A 3 2.99 5.55 -23.15
C TYR A 3 4.14 5.63 -22.15
N ILE A 4 5.36 5.38 -22.62
CA ILE A 4 6.59 5.47 -21.81
C ILE A 4 7.58 6.41 -22.50
N ASN A 5 8.63 6.83 -21.78
CA ASN A 5 9.64 7.70 -22.38
C ASN A 5 10.32 6.99 -23.57
N SER A 6 10.76 7.73 -24.58
CA SER A 6 11.58 7.17 -25.67
C SER A 6 13.02 6.91 -25.24
N ILE A 7 13.48 7.66 -24.23
CA ILE A 7 14.87 7.67 -23.75
C ILE A 7 14.83 7.32 -22.26
N PRO A 8 15.70 6.41 -21.78
CA PRO A 8 15.80 6.12 -20.36
C PRO A 8 16.36 7.34 -19.59
N SER A 9 16.01 7.41 -18.32
CA SER A 9 16.54 8.37 -17.37
C SER A 9 18.06 8.17 -17.14
N ARG A 10 18.69 9.04 -16.35
CA ARG A 10 20.10 8.88 -15.95
C ARG A 10 20.37 7.57 -15.21
N SER A 11 19.39 7.05 -14.47
CA SER A 11 19.45 5.75 -13.79
C SER A 11 19.26 4.57 -14.74
N GLY A 12 18.82 4.80 -15.98
CA GLY A 12 18.58 3.74 -16.96
C GLY A 12 17.15 3.20 -16.97
N ASP A 13 16.22 3.82 -16.23
CA ASP A 13 14.80 3.46 -16.21
C ASP A 13 13.97 4.33 -17.15
N TYR A 14 12.92 3.75 -17.74
CA TYR A 14 12.05 4.44 -18.69
C TYR A 14 10.88 5.18 -18.02
N GLY A 15 10.81 5.18 -16.68
CA GLY A 15 9.73 5.78 -15.90
C GLY A 15 8.41 5.01 -15.94
N ASN A 16 7.40 5.52 -15.24
CA ASN A 16 6.09 4.85 -15.16
C ASN A 16 5.28 5.00 -16.46
N PRO A 17 4.53 3.96 -16.86
CA PRO A 17 3.64 4.03 -18.01
C PRO A 17 2.49 4.99 -17.77
N MET A 18 2.23 5.87 -18.73
CA MET A 18 1.17 6.86 -18.70
C MET A 18 0.00 6.42 -19.58
N GLY A 19 -1.24 6.72 -19.15
CA GLY A 19 -2.44 6.45 -19.93
C GLY A 19 -2.71 7.46 -21.06
N GLN A 20 -1.96 8.57 -21.08
CA GLN A 20 -2.10 9.63 -22.09
C GLN A 20 -0.77 9.84 -22.81
N PRO A 21 -0.79 10.19 -24.11
CA PRO A 21 0.41 10.48 -24.88
C PRO A 21 1.06 11.78 -24.43
N PHE A 22 2.39 11.85 -24.53
CA PHE A 22 3.18 13.02 -24.14
C PHE A 22 4.34 13.24 -25.13
N PRO A 23 4.93 14.45 -25.17
CA PRO A 23 6.04 14.72 -26.09
C PRO A 23 7.22 13.77 -25.89
N GLY A 24 7.65 13.10 -26.96
CA GLY A 24 8.75 12.13 -26.90
C GLY A 24 8.38 10.76 -26.30
N CYS A 25 7.09 10.42 -26.23
CA CYS A 25 6.66 9.10 -25.80
C CYS A 25 6.77 8.03 -26.90
N ILE A 26 6.92 6.78 -26.49
CA ILE A 26 6.73 5.59 -27.33
C ILE A 26 5.55 4.77 -26.81
N ILE A 27 4.94 4.00 -27.71
CA ILE A 27 3.76 3.19 -27.39
C ILE A 27 4.21 1.87 -26.78
N LEU A 28 3.72 1.59 -25.58
CA LEU A 28 3.84 0.32 -24.89
C LEU A 28 2.52 -0.47 -25.04
N PRO A 29 2.51 -1.61 -25.75
CA PRO A 29 1.37 -2.51 -25.82
C PRO A 29 1.00 -3.09 -24.44
N ASP A 30 -0.28 -3.35 -24.21
CA ASP A 30 -0.76 -3.89 -22.92
C ASP A 30 -0.19 -5.28 -22.63
N ASP A 31 0.06 -6.09 -23.65
CA ASP A 31 0.67 -7.43 -23.52
C ASP A 31 2.06 -7.38 -22.88
N LEU A 32 2.76 -6.26 -23.06
CA LEU A 32 4.11 -6.01 -22.56
C LEU A 32 4.13 -5.19 -21.27
N LEU A 33 2.98 -4.68 -20.83
CA LEU A 33 2.86 -3.83 -19.65
C LEU A 33 3.25 -4.57 -18.36
N SER A 34 2.77 -5.80 -18.17
CA SER A 34 3.08 -6.57 -16.96
C SER A 34 4.58 -6.81 -16.83
N ALA A 35 5.23 -7.26 -17.91
CA ALA A 35 6.68 -7.46 -17.95
C ALA A 35 7.46 -6.15 -17.71
N TYR A 36 6.95 -5.02 -18.21
CA TYR A 36 7.55 -3.70 -17.99
C TYR A 36 7.47 -3.26 -16.52
N ILE A 37 6.33 -3.48 -15.87
CA ILE A 37 6.12 -3.15 -14.44
C ILE A 37 7.00 -4.04 -13.56
N ASP A 38 7.05 -5.34 -13.85
CA ASP A 38 7.88 -6.30 -13.12
C ASP A 38 9.38 -5.94 -13.19
N ALA A 39 9.82 -5.46 -14.35
CA ALA A 39 11.17 -4.95 -14.58
C ALA A 39 11.42 -3.55 -13.97
N LYS A 40 10.44 -2.95 -13.28
CA LYS A 40 10.54 -1.59 -12.70
C LYS A 40 10.99 -0.54 -13.71
N ALA A 41 10.54 -0.64 -14.95
CA ALA A 41 10.98 0.21 -16.07
C ALA A 41 12.47 0.11 -16.46
N PHE A 42 13.24 -0.82 -15.88
CA PHE A 42 14.61 -1.15 -16.32
C PHE A 42 14.56 -2.17 -17.46
N VAL A 43 14.17 -1.68 -18.63
CA VAL A 43 14.02 -2.50 -19.83
C VAL A 43 14.90 -1.97 -20.96
N ILE A 44 15.24 -2.84 -21.90
CA ILE A 44 15.83 -2.51 -23.19
C ILE A 44 14.74 -2.81 -24.23
N PRO A 45 13.91 -1.81 -24.59
CA PRO A 45 12.84 -2.01 -25.55
C PRO A 45 13.42 -2.10 -26.97
N THR A 46 12.95 -3.06 -27.76
CA THR A 46 13.15 -3.05 -29.21
C THR A 46 12.00 -2.27 -29.84
N ILE A 47 12.32 -1.13 -30.42
CA ILE A 47 11.33 -0.18 -30.95
C ILE A 47 11.28 -0.30 -32.48
N GLU A 48 10.09 -0.54 -33.01
CA GLU A 48 9.81 -0.48 -34.45
C GLU A 48 8.69 0.56 -34.67
N ASN A 49 8.94 1.57 -35.51
CA ASN A 49 7.96 2.63 -35.83
C ASN A 49 7.36 3.35 -34.59
N GLY A 50 8.13 3.52 -33.52
CA GLY A 50 7.66 4.17 -32.28
C GLY A 50 6.81 3.29 -31.37
N VAL A 51 6.70 1.99 -31.69
CA VAL A 51 6.00 0.98 -30.88
C VAL A 51 7.00 -0.01 -30.31
N VAL A 52 6.86 -0.32 -29.02
CA VAL A 52 7.65 -1.37 -28.36
C VAL A 52 7.15 -2.74 -28.81
N LYS A 53 7.99 -3.50 -29.51
CA LYS A 53 7.66 -4.84 -30.01
C LYS A 53 8.13 -5.96 -29.09
N SER A 54 9.23 -5.72 -28.39
CA SER A 54 9.76 -6.64 -27.38
C SER A 54 10.47 -5.86 -26.28
N LEU A 55 10.47 -6.45 -25.08
CA LEU A 55 11.12 -5.92 -23.90
C LEU A 55 12.13 -6.95 -23.41
N LYS A 56 13.38 -6.53 -23.16
CA LYS A 56 14.35 -7.33 -22.42
C LYS A 56 14.69 -6.62 -21.12
N VAL A 57 14.70 -7.34 -20.00
CA VAL A 57 15.06 -6.73 -18.71
C VAL A 57 16.54 -6.36 -18.71
N ASN A 58 16.86 -5.13 -18.31
CA ASN A 58 18.23 -4.71 -18.02
C ASN A 58 18.57 -5.10 -16.59
N GLN A 59 18.97 -6.36 -16.39
CA GLN A 59 19.25 -6.90 -15.06
C GLN A 59 20.38 -6.12 -14.37
N GLU A 60 21.39 -5.65 -15.11
CA GLU A 60 22.53 -4.92 -14.54
C GLU A 60 22.10 -3.58 -13.94
N ALA A 61 21.29 -2.80 -14.67
CA ALA A 61 20.75 -1.54 -14.16
C ALA A 61 19.76 -1.75 -13.01
N LEU A 62 18.92 -2.79 -13.11
CA LEU A 62 17.99 -3.17 -12.04
C LEU A 62 18.71 -3.59 -10.76
N ASP A 63 19.80 -4.36 -10.87
CA ASP A 63 20.60 -4.81 -9.73
C ASP A 63 21.40 -3.66 -9.12
N ALA A 64 21.95 -2.75 -9.93
CA ALA A 64 22.59 -1.53 -9.46
C ALA A 64 21.60 -0.67 -8.67
N TYR A 65 20.39 -0.46 -9.20
CA TYR A 65 19.33 0.26 -8.52
C TYR A 65 18.92 -0.43 -7.21
N ASN A 66 18.71 -1.75 -7.21
CA ASN A 66 18.35 -2.50 -6.00
C ASN A 66 19.46 -2.49 -4.94
N ARG A 67 20.73 -2.36 -5.35
CA ARG A 67 21.88 -2.22 -4.45
C ARG A 67 21.92 -0.84 -3.79
N GLU A 68 21.63 0.22 -4.55
CA GLU A 68 21.59 1.60 -4.04
C GLU A 68 20.31 1.90 -3.25
N HIS A 69 19.21 1.23 -3.61
CA HIS A 69 17.90 1.32 -2.98
C HIS A 69 17.48 -0.04 -2.44
N PRO A 70 18.16 -0.54 -1.37
CA PRO A 70 17.73 -1.76 -0.72
C PRO A 70 16.26 -1.60 -0.31
N LYS A 71 15.44 -2.61 -0.61
CA LYS A 71 14.04 -2.64 -0.16
C LYS A 71 14.05 -2.42 1.35
N ILE A 72 13.53 -1.28 1.78
CA ILE A 72 13.22 -1.07 3.19
C ILE A 72 12.29 -2.24 3.57
N PRO A 73 12.60 -3.01 4.62
CA PRO A 73 11.69 -4.04 5.09
C PRO A 73 10.34 -3.37 5.31
N VAL A 74 9.34 -3.76 4.53
CA VAL A 74 7.96 -3.37 4.81
C VAL A 74 7.69 -3.96 6.19
N GLU A 75 7.49 -3.10 7.19
CA GLU A 75 7.11 -3.55 8.52
C GLU A 75 5.90 -4.47 8.35
N PRO A 76 5.95 -5.72 8.85
CA PRO A 76 4.88 -6.67 8.60
C PRO A 76 3.57 -6.05 9.07
N GLU A 77 2.53 -6.14 8.24
CA GLU A 77 1.20 -5.76 8.70
C GLU A 77 0.89 -6.51 10.00
N PRO A 78 0.27 -5.85 11.00
CA PRO A 78 -0.05 -6.50 12.25
C PRO A 78 -0.87 -7.75 11.95
N THR A 79 -0.40 -8.87 12.50
CA THR A 79 -1.00 -10.18 12.35
C THR A 79 -2.46 -10.15 12.78
N GLU A 80 -3.29 -11.06 12.26
CA GLU A 80 -4.68 -11.19 12.70
C GLU A 80 -4.77 -11.36 14.22
N THR A 81 -3.79 -12.06 14.83
CA THR A 81 -3.69 -12.22 16.28
C THR A 81 -3.47 -10.91 17.02
N GLU A 82 -2.63 -10.01 16.51
CA GLU A 82 -2.40 -8.69 17.12
C GLU A 82 -3.65 -7.80 17.00
N LYS A 83 -4.32 -7.85 15.83
CA LYS A 83 -5.60 -7.16 15.62
C LYS A 83 -6.69 -7.67 16.57
N LEU A 84 -6.79 -8.99 16.74
CA LEU A 84 -7.75 -9.60 17.67
C LEU A 84 -7.43 -9.24 19.13
N GLN A 85 -6.15 -9.21 19.53
CA GLN A 85 -5.76 -8.82 20.89
C GLN A 85 -6.09 -7.35 21.19
N ALA A 86 -5.88 -6.44 20.23
CA ALA A 86 -6.28 -5.05 20.36
C ALA A 86 -7.81 -4.92 20.53
N GLU A 87 -8.58 -5.68 19.75
CA GLU A 87 -10.04 -5.66 19.81
C GLU A 87 -10.59 -6.24 21.12
N VAL A 88 -10.00 -7.34 21.62
CA VAL A 88 -10.35 -7.90 22.93
C VAL A 88 -10.08 -6.90 24.06
N THR A 89 -8.95 -6.19 23.99
CA THR A 89 -8.59 -5.17 24.98
C THR A 89 -9.61 -4.03 24.96
N ARG A 90 -9.98 -3.55 23.76
CA ARG A 90 -11.01 -2.52 23.56
C ARG A 90 -12.37 -2.95 24.11
N LEU A 91 -12.81 -4.17 23.79
CA LEU A 91 -14.10 -4.70 24.21
C LEU A 91 -14.16 -4.91 25.73
N LYS A 92 -13.08 -5.39 26.36
CA LYS A 92 -13.00 -5.50 27.82
C LYS A 92 -13.14 -4.13 28.50
N ALA A 93 -12.43 -3.12 28.01
CA ALA A 93 -12.55 -1.77 28.54
C ALA A 93 -13.98 -1.21 28.40
N GLN A 94 -14.67 -1.48 27.28
CA GLN A 94 -16.07 -1.09 27.12
C GLN A 94 -17.00 -1.79 28.12
N ASN A 95 -16.80 -3.09 28.35
CA ASN A 95 -17.61 -3.86 29.28
C ASN A 95 -17.40 -3.38 30.73
N GLU A 96 -16.17 -3.11 31.12
CA GLU A 96 -15.85 -2.55 32.45
C GLU A 96 -16.49 -1.17 32.65
N MET A 97 -16.46 -0.30 31.63
CA MET A 97 -17.12 1.00 31.68
C MET A 97 -18.64 0.87 31.84
N GLN A 98 -19.26 -0.08 31.13
CA GLN A 98 -20.69 -0.37 31.27
C GLN A 98 -21.04 -0.90 32.67
N ALA A 99 -20.22 -1.80 33.22
CA ALA A 99 -20.40 -2.32 34.57
C ALA A 99 -20.29 -1.22 35.64
N GLN A 100 -19.33 -0.30 35.49
CA GLN A 100 -19.20 0.87 36.37
C GLN A 100 -20.42 1.78 36.28
N GLN A 101 -20.92 2.03 35.06
CA GLN A 101 -22.12 2.84 34.87
C GLN A 101 -23.35 2.19 35.52
N GLN A 102 -23.52 0.86 35.38
CA GLN A 102 -24.61 0.14 36.03
C GLN A 102 -24.52 0.25 37.56
N THR A 103 -23.33 0.00 38.12
CA THR A 103 -23.11 0.11 39.57
C THR A 103 -23.44 1.52 40.09
N PHE A 104 -22.98 2.55 39.38
CA PHE A 104 -23.29 3.94 39.74
C PHE A 104 -24.80 4.24 39.73
N LEU A 105 -25.53 3.72 38.74
CA LEU A 105 -26.98 3.90 38.67
C LEU A 105 -27.70 3.16 39.80
N GLU A 106 -27.26 1.96 40.16
CA GLU A 106 -27.81 1.20 41.29
C GLU A 106 -27.58 1.94 42.63
N ASP A 107 -26.37 2.45 42.86
CA ASP A 107 -26.05 3.22 44.06
C ASP A 107 -26.90 4.50 44.16
N CYS A 108 -27.08 5.21 43.05
CA CYS A 108 -27.92 6.42 42.98
C CYS A 108 -29.39 6.11 43.29
N LEU A 109 -29.93 5.00 42.78
CA LEU A 109 -31.30 4.58 43.08
C LEU A 109 -31.47 4.19 44.55
N LEU A 110 -30.46 3.56 45.15
CA LEU A 110 -30.47 3.20 46.56
C LEU A 110 -30.44 4.44 47.47
N GLU A 111 -29.65 5.45 47.11
CA GLU A 111 -29.60 6.75 47.80
C GLU A 111 -30.94 7.47 47.71
N MET A 112 -31.52 7.57 46.51
CA MET A 112 -32.83 8.22 46.33
C MET A 112 -33.97 7.47 47.04
N GLY A 113 -33.94 6.13 47.04
CA GLY A 113 -34.91 5.31 47.77
C GLY A 113 -34.82 5.53 49.29
N SER A 114 -33.61 5.72 49.81
CA SER A 114 -33.38 6.01 51.23
C SER A 114 -33.90 7.40 51.63
N ILE A 115 -33.87 8.38 50.73
CA ILE A 115 -34.43 9.73 50.97
C ILE A 115 -35.97 9.71 50.94
N VAL A 116 -36.58 8.91 50.06
CA VAL A 116 -38.04 8.87 49.87
C VAL A 116 -38.77 8.08 50.97
N TYR A 117 -38.12 7.08 51.57
CA TYR A 117 -38.72 6.22 52.60
C TYR A 117 -38.21 6.48 54.04
N ALA A 118 -37.48 7.57 54.28
CA ALA A 118 -37.03 8.02 55.61
C ALA A 118 -38.04 8.94 56.32
#